data_AF-A0A8J7LC26-F1
#
_entry.id   AF-A0A8J7LC26-F1
#
_cell.length_a   1.000
_cell.length_b   1.000
_cell.length_c   1.000
_cell.angle_alpha   90.00
_cell.angle_beta   90.00
_cell.angle_gamma   90.00
#
_symmetry.space_group_name_H-M   'P 1'
#
loop_
_entity.id
_entity.type
_entity.pdbx_description
1 polymer ?
#
loop_
_entity_poly.entity_id
_entity_poly.type
_entity_poly.pdbx_seq_one_letter_code
_entity_poly.pdbx_strand_id
1 'polypeptide(L)' 'MQERSKKLLEQVHKTIRLKHYSYKTEKSHIDRIRRYIFVHNKRHPQDMENAEIEAFTKHLAVKENIAASTQNPS' A
#
# COMPACT_ATOMS: atom_id res chain seq x y z
N MET A 1 12.82 -22.91 15.54
CA MET A 1 12.67 -21.51 15.97
C MET A 1 11.83 -20.82 14.93
N GLN A 2 10.55 -20.53 15.21
CA GLN A 2 9.79 -19.64 14.32
C GLN A 2 10.35 -18.24 14.57
N GLU A 3 11.21 -17.77 13.67
CA GLU A 3 11.59 -16.37 13.63
C GLU A 3 10.30 -15.57 13.61
N ARG A 4 10.06 -14.75 14.64
CA ARG A 4 8.92 -13.83 14.66
C ARG A 4 9.16 -12.85 13.52
N SER A 5 8.68 -13.21 12.34
CA SER A 5 8.74 -12.38 11.15
C SER A 5 8.20 -11.02 11.57
N LYS A 6 9.06 -10.00 11.55
CA LYS A 6 8.69 -8.64 11.95
C LYS A 6 7.44 -8.28 11.17
N LYS A 7 6.40 -7.79 11.84
CA LYS A 7 5.15 -7.41 11.17
C LYS A 7 5.53 -6.51 9.98
N LEU A 8 5.07 -6.82 8.77
CA LEU A 8 5.45 -6.15 7.52
C LEU A 8 5.56 -4.61 7.66
N LEU A 9 4.60 -3.99 8.34
CA LEU A 9 4.59 -2.55 8.56
C LEU A 9 5.78 -2.05 9.39
N GLU A 10 6.24 -2.82 10.38
CA GLU A 10 7.45 -2.48 11.14
C GLU A 10 8.72 -2.53 10.28
N GLN A 11 8.81 -3.48 9.36
CA GLN A 11 9.93 -3.54 8.39
C GLN A 11 9.91 -2.30 7.50
N VAL A 12 8.73 -1.95 6.97
CA VAL A 12 8.55 -0.76 6.13
C VAL A 12 8.90 0.52 6.89
N HIS A 13 8.42 0.69 8.12
CA HIS A 13 8.74 1.84 8.97
C HIS A 13 10.26 2.01 9.15
N LYS A 14 10.97 0.91 9.45
CA LYS A 14 12.43 0.93 9.59
C LYS A 14 13.11 1.34 8.28
N THR A 15 12.73 0.75 7.15
CA THR A 15 13.32 1.07 5.85
C THR A 15 13.09 2.53 5.45
N ILE A 16 11.90 3.08 5.66
CA ILE A 16 11.60 4.47 5.30
C ILE A 16 12.39 5.45 6.17
N ARG A 17 12.51 5.18 7.47
CA ARG A 17 13.31 6.00 8.40
C ARG A 17 14.80 5.94 8.07
N LEU A 18 15.33 4.77 7.71
CA LEU A 18 16.71 4.60 7.25
C LEU A 18 16.99 5.39 5.95
N LYS A 19 15.98 5.55 5.10
CA LYS A 19 16.07 6.34 3.87
C LYS A 19 15.86 7.86 4.10
N HIS A 20 15.71 8.30 5.35
CA HIS A 20 15.49 9.71 5.71
C HIS A 20 14.32 10.37 4.97
N TYR A 21 13.30 9.60 4.59
CA TYR A 21 12.10 10.16 3.99
C TYR A 21 11.31 10.98 5.01
N SER A 22 10.60 12.00 4.53
CA SER A 22 9.72 12.80 5.37
C SER A 22 8.60 11.95 5.99
N TYR A 23 8.08 12.38 7.14
CA TYR A 23 6.92 11.76 7.78
C TYR A 23 5.69 11.69 6.85
N LYS A 24 5.51 12.71 5.99
CA LYS A 24 4.43 12.72 4.98
C LYS A 24 4.61 11.58 3.97
N THR A 25 5.83 11.37 3.50
CA THR A 25 6.19 10.28 2.59
C THR A 25 5.99 8.92 3.26
N GLU A 26 6.40 8.78 4.53
CA GLU A 26 6.18 7.58 5.34
C GLU A 26 4.70 7.20 5.42
N LYS A 27 3.86 8.18 5.82
CA LYS A 27 2.41 7.98 5.93
C LYS A 27 1.78 7.56 4.60
N SER A 28 2.21 8.17 3.48
CA SER A 28 1.71 7.84 2.14
C SER A 28 2.08 6.40 1.73
N HIS A 29 3.31 5.97 1.97
CA HIS A 29 3.74 4.60 1.67
C HIS A 29 2.98 3.57 2.51
N ILE A 30 2.85 3.81 3.82
CA ILE A 30 2.10 2.92 4.72
C ILE A 30 0.64 2.83 4.29
N ASP A 31 0.02 3.93 3.88
CA ASP A 31 -1.36 3.93 3.39
C ASP A 31 -1.52 3.11 2.10
N ARG A 32 -0.63 3.28 1.12
CA ARG A 32 -0.63 2.46 -0.12
C ARG A 32 -0.46 0.97 0.18
N ILE A 33 0.46 0.61 1.06
CA ILE A 33 0.71 -0.79 1.46
C ILE A 33 -0.51 -1.38 2.16
N ARG A 34 -1.16 -0.62 3.06
CA ARG A 34 -2.39 -1.08 3.71
C ARG A 34 -3.50 -1.32 2.69
N ARG A 35 -3.75 -0.36 1.78
CA ARG A 35 -4.77 -0.50 0.74
C ARG A 35 -4.50 -1.72 -0.15
N TYR A 36 -3.25 -1.92 -0.55
CA TYR A 36 -2.83 -3.10 -1.32
C TYR A 36 -3.22 -4.40 -0.61
N ILE A 37 -2.81 -4.55 0.67
CA ILE A 37 -3.11 -5.74 1.47
C ILE A 37 -4.63 -5.95 1.63
N PHE A 38 -5.40 -4.88 1.81
CA PHE A 38 -6.87 -4.97 1.94
C PHE A 38 -7.55 -5.42 0.65
N VAL A 39 -7.14 -4.89 -0.51
CA VAL A 39 -7.69 -5.28 -1.82
C VAL A 39 -7.43 -6.77 -2.11
N HIS A 40 -6.31 -7.30 -1.63
CA HIS A 40 -5.93 -8.70 -1.82
C HIS A 40 -6.25 -9.59 -0.61
N ASN A 41 -7.35 -9.30 0.12
CA ASN A 41 -7.87 -10.15 1.20
C ASN A 41 -6.86 -10.47 2.31
N LYS A 42 -5.97 -9.53 2.64
CA LYS A 42 -4.93 -9.69 3.65
C LYS A 42 -3.90 -10.79 3.33
N ARG A 43 -3.76 -11.22 2.07
CA ARG A 43 -2.60 -12.02 1.65
C ARG A 43 -1.32 -11.23 1.93
N HIS A 44 -0.24 -11.93 2.23
CA HIS A 44 1.04 -11.28 2.45
C HIS A 44 1.65 -10.89 1.08
N PRO A 45 2.23 -9.69 0.92
CA PRO A 45 2.73 -9.23 -0.39
C PRO A 45 3.85 -10.09 -0.98
N GLN A 46 4.57 -10.83 -0.15
CA GLN A 46 5.61 -11.76 -0.62
C GLN A 46 5.04 -12.96 -1.39
N ASP A 47 3.77 -13.29 -1.14
CA ASP A 47 3.05 -14.36 -1.86
C ASP A 47 2.31 -13.81 -3.09
N MET A 48 2.50 -12.53 -3.44
CA MET A 48 1.83 -11.87 -4.55
C MET A 48 2.86 -11.49 -5.62
N GLU A 49 2.49 -11.65 -6.89
CA GLU A 49 3.36 -11.34 -8.01
C GLU A 49 2.77 -10.18 -8.84
N ASN A 50 3.21 -10.04 -10.09
CA ASN A 50 2.86 -8.92 -10.95
C ASN A 50 1.34 -8.78 -11.16
N ALA A 51 0.60 -9.89 -11.20
CA ALA A 51 -0.85 -9.87 -11.43
C ALA A 51 -1.60 -9.06 -10.36
N GLU A 52 -1.20 -9.17 -9.09
CA GLU A 52 -1.77 -8.42 -7.99
C GLU A 52 -1.40 -6.94 -8.05
N ILE A 53 -0.18 -6.60 -8.49
CA ILE A 53 0.25 -5.22 -8.71
C ILE A 53 -0.59 -4.55 -9.81
N GLU A 54 -0.82 -5.25 -10.92
CA GLU A 54 -1.67 -4.79 -12.01
C GLU A 54 -3.13 -4.62 -11.57
N ALA A 55 -3.67 -5.60 -10.84
CA ALA A 55 -5.02 -5.54 -10.30
C ALA A 55 -5.20 -4.36 -9.32
N PHE A 56 -4.22 -4.11 -8.44
CA PHE A 56 -4.25 -2.96 -7.55
C PHE A 56 -4.16 -1.63 -8.30
N THR A 57 -3.34 -1.54 -9.33
CA THR A 57 -3.23 -0.34 -10.18
C THR A 57 -4.54 -0.05 -10.89
N LYS A 58 -5.21 -1.09 -11.43
CA LYS A 58 -6.54 -0.96 -12.02
C LYS A 58 -7.58 -0.54 -10.98
N HIS A 59 -7.53 -1.10 -9.76
CA HIS A 59 -8.41 -0.69 -8.66
C HIS A 59 -8.23 0.79 -8.30
N LEU A 60 -6.98 1.27 -8.23
CA LEU A 60 -6.69 2.68 -7.99
C LEU A 60 -7.24 3.55 -9.12
N ALA A 61 -7.01 3.18 -10.39
CA ALA A 61 -7.52 3.94 -11.52
C ALA A 61 -9.04 4.09 -11.47
N VAL A 62 -9.79 3.01 -11.22
CA VAL A 62 -11.26 3.08 -11.13
C VAL A 62 -11.71 3.91 -9.93
N LYS A 63 -11.11 3.70 -8.76
CA LYS A 63 -11.53 4.37 -7.52
C LYS A 63 -11.19 5.86 -7.51
N GLU A 64 -10.01 6.24 -8.01
CA GLU A 64 -9.59 7.64 -8.15
C GLU A 64 -10.40 8.34 -9.26
N ASN A 65 -10.76 7.65 -10.35
CA ASN A 65 -11.68 8.20 -11.35
C ASN A 65 -13.07 8.45 -10.75
N ILE A 66 -13.63 7.53 -9.96
CA ILE A 66 -14.90 7.77 -9.27
C ILE A 66 -14.78 8.93 -8.28
N ALA A 67 -13.69 9.03 -7.52
CA ALA A 67 -13.47 10.14 -6.60
C ALA A 67 -13.38 11.49 -7.35
N ALA A 68 -12.66 11.54 -8.47
CA ALA A 68 -12.55 12.73 -9.31
C ALA A 68 -13.88 13.10 -9.97
N SER A 69 -14.65 12.12 -10.46
CA SER A 69 -15.99 12.35 -11.04
C SER A 69 -17.06 12.70 -10.00
N THR A 70 -16.87 12.32 -8.73
CA THR A 70 -17.77 12.70 -7.62
C THR A 70 -17.42 14.09 -7.05
N GLN A 71 -16.22 14.60 -7.29
CA GLN A 71 -15.91 16.02 -7.10
C GLN A 71 -16.48 16.82 -8.27
N ASN A 72 -17.81 16.96 -8.30
CA ASN A 72 -18.48 17.94 -9.15
C ASN A 72 -17.90 19.33 -8.83
N PRO A 73 -17.26 20.02 -9.78
CA PRO A 73 -16.80 21.39 -9.55
C PRO A 73 -18.05 22.27 -9.48
N SER A 74 -18.35 22.79 -8.29
CA SER A 74 -19.30 23.88 -8.09
C SER A 74 -18.56 25.04 -7.46
#